data_AF-A0A9P0CIG2-F1
#
_entry.id   AF-A0A9P0CIG2-F1
#
_cell.length_a   1.000
_cell.length_b   1.000
_cell.length_c   1.000
_cell.angle_alpha   90.00
_cell.angle_beta   90.00
_cell.angle_gamma   90.00
#
_symmetry.space_group_name_H-M   'P 1'
#
loop_
_entity.id
_entity.type
_entity.pdbx_description
1 polymer ?
#
loop_
_entity_poly.entity_id
_entity_poly.type
_entity_poly.pdbx_seq_one_letter_code
_entity_poly.pdbx_strand_id
1 'polypeptide(L)'
;MEKALPRKRLHQTRNDLSRNDKQLFKLHLKLSYILEWEDWEKIDIITLSRIESTPQTPMTNLKQTVIKLSNRPLTVNETNLLAKEGNFSITLQTTPTEEIIANIEDGIEKLPPDVKEVVCSESARILRKAKPPKSNISRGEKAAIRRMQQSS
;
A
#
# COMPACT_ATOMS: atom_id res chain seq x y z
N MET A 1 25.03 32.95 1.99
CA MET A 1 24.29 32.78 0.72
C MET A 1 24.12 31.30 0.30
N GLU A 2 24.41 30.31 1.17
CA GLU A 2 24.45 28.88 0.77
C GLU A 2 23.10 28.13 0.75
N LYS A 3 22.08 28.59 1.48
CA LYS A 3 20.81 27.85 1.60
C LYS A 3 19.88 27.95 0.36
N ALA A 4 20.24 28.76 -0.64
CA ALA A 4 19.40 29.02 -1.82
C ALA A 4 19.59 28.00 -2.97
N LEU A 5 20.79 27.44 -3.11
CA LEU A 5 21.15 26.48 -4.15
C LEU A 5 20.40 25.13 -4.08
N PRO A 6 20.23 24.48 -2.91
CA PRO A 6 19.51 23.20 -2.84
C PRO A 6 18.00 23.37 -3.06
N ARG A 7 17.41 24.49 -2.61
CA ARG A 7 15.98 24.79 -2.83
C ARG A 7 15.66 25.03 -4.31
N LYS A 8 16.54 25.73 -5.02
CA LYS A 8 16.41 25.97 -6.47
C LYS A 8 16.51 24.66 -7.25
N ARG A 9 17.43 23.75 -6.88
CA ARG A 9 17.56 22.42 -7.50
C ARG A 9 16.33 21.55 -7.25
N LEU A 10 15.85 21.48 -6.00
CA LEU A 10 14.65 20.72 -5.65
C LEU A 10 13.41 21.21 -6.43
N HIS A 11 13.25 22.52 -6.58
CA HIS A 11 12.15 23.09 -7.34
C HIS A 11 12.27 22.78 -8.84
N GLN A 12 13.48 22.88 -9.40
CA GLN A 12 13.74 22.50 -10.79
C GLN A 12 13.43 21.02 -11.04
N THR A 13 13.91 20.12 -10.18
CA THR A 13 13.61 18.68 -10.28
C THR A 13 12.12 18.39 -10.17
N ARG A 14 11.38 19.10 -9.30
CA ARG A 14 9.91 18.97 -9.22
C ARG A 14 9.22 19.41 -10.51
N ASN A 15 9.67 20.51 -11.11
CA ASN A 15 9.10 21.02 -12.36
C ASN A 15 9.42 20.10 -13.53
N ASP A 16 10.64 19.57 -13.59
CA ASP A 16 11.07 18.61 -14.62
C ASP A 16 10.29 17.29 -14.48
N LEU A 17 10.09 16.81 -13.25
CA LEU A 17 9.25 15.64 -12.98
C LEU A 17 7.81 15.85 -13.42
N SER A 18 7.20 17.00 -13.07
CA SER A 18 5.83 17.34 -13.48
C SER A 18 5.71 17.46 -15.00
N ARG A 19 6.75 17.97 -15.67
CA ARG A 19 6.80 18.05 -17.13
C ARG A 19 6.88 16.66 -17.75
N ASN A 20 7.74 15.79 -17.23
CA ASN A 20 7.90 14.43 -17.71
C ASN A 20 6.63 13.61 -17.51
N ASP A 21 5.98 13.74 -16.36
CA ASP A 21 4.73 13.05 -16.04
C ASP A 21 3.62 13.42 -17.03
N LYS A 22 3.46 14.70 -17.33
CA LYS A 22 2.52 15.18 -18.36
C LYS A 22 2.85 14.65 -19.75
N GLN A 23 4.14 14.55 -20.10
CA GLN A 23 4.55 14.00 -21.40
C GLN A 23 4.29 12.49 -21.48
N LEU A 24 4.61 11.76 -20.42
CA LEU A 24 4.39 10.33 -20.33
C LEU A 24 2.89 9.99 -20.41
N PHE A 25 2.06 10.74 -19.70
CA PHE A 25 0.61 10.60 -19.74
C PHE A 25 0.05 10.90 -21.15
N LYS A 26 0.54 11.96 -21.80
CA LYS A 26 0.13 12.29 -23.17
C LYS A 26 0.56 11.21 -24.18
N LEU A 27 1.75 10.63 -24.01
CA LEU A 27 2.21 9.52 -24.82
C LEU A 27 1.37 8.28 -24.58
N HIS A 28 1.05 7.96 -23.33
CA HIS A 28 0.17 6.86 -22.99
C HIS A 28 -1.19 7.01 -23.69
N LEU A 29 -1.83 8.17 -23.59
CA LEU A 29 -3.13 8.39 -24.23
C LEU A 29 -3.07 8.23 -25.76
N LYS A 30 -1.97 8.67 -26.38
CA LYS A 30 -1.76 8.47 -27.83
C LYS A 30 -1.54 7.00 -28.16
N LEU A 31 -0.74 6.29 -27.37
CA LEU A 31 -0.44 4.88 -27.56
C LEU A 31 -1.70 4.04 -27.36
N SER A 32 -2.48 4.27 -26.31
CA SER A 32 -3.73 3.54 -26.06
C SER A 32 -4.81 3.81 -27.10
N TYR A 33 -4.73 4.92 -27.83
CA TYR A 33 -5.65 5.24 -28.93
C TYR A 33 -5.22 4.59 -30.26
N ILE A 34 -3.92 4.34 -30.45
CA ILE A 34 -3.36 3.79 -31.70
C ILE A 34 -3.19 2.27 -31.64
N LEU A 35 -2.87 1.73 -30.46
CA LEU A 35 -2.62 0.30 -30.26
C LEU A 35 -3.92 -0.44 -29.96
N GLU A 36 -4.22 -1.45 -30.76
CA GLU A 36 -5.26 -2.42 -30.45
C GLU A 36 -4.82 -3.31 -29.28
N TRP A 37 -5.77 -3.96 -28.63
CA TRP A 37 -5.53 -4.85 -27.48
C TRP A 37 -4.44 -5.90 -27.76
N GLU A 38 -4.40 -6.43 -28.97
CA GLU A 38 -3.44 -7.45 -29.41
C GLU A 38 -2.00 -6.96 -29.45
N ASP A 39 -1.79 -5.66 -29.66
CA ASP A 39 -0.45 -5.08 -29.65
C ASP A 39 0.03 -4.78 -28.24
N TRP A 40 -0.89 -4.47 -27.31
CA TRP A 40 -0.57 -4.41 -25.88
C TRP A 40 -0.14 -5.77 -25.34
N GLU A 41 -0.83 -6.84 -25.73
CA GLU A 41 -0.47 -8.21 -25.32
C GLU A 41 0.93 -8.61 -25.83
N LYS A 42 1.27 -8.27 -27.08
CA LYS A 42 2.61 -8.48 -27.62
C LYS A 42 3.67 -7.68 -26.85
N ILE A 43 3.38 -6.43 -26.50
CA ILE A 43 4.29 -5.59 -25.71
C ILE A 43 4.55 -6.23 -24.34
N ASP A 44 3.52 -6.77 -23.70
CA ASP A 44 3.66 -7.45 -22.41
C ASP A 44 4.48 -8.73 -22.53
N ILE A 45 4.24 -9.55 -23.55
CA ILE A 45 5.03 -10.78 -23.81
C ILE A 45 6.49 -10.43 -24.10
N ILE A 46 6.76 -9.38 -24.88
CA ILE A 46 8.12 -8.92 -25.17
C ILE A 46 8.80 -8.38 -23.90
N THR A 47 8.05 -7.65 -23.06
CA THR A 47 8.56 -7.12 -21.80
C THR A 47 8.91 -8.25 -20.83
N LEU A 48 8.05 -9.25 -20.71
CA LEU A 48 8.27 -10.44 -19.90
C LEU A 48 9.47 -11.26 -20.39
N SER A 49 9.54 -11.57 -21.68
CA SER A 49 10.67 -12.31 -22.25
C SER A 49 12.00 -11.54 -22.13
N ARG A 50 11.99 -10.21 -22.18
CA ARG A 50 13.19 -9.39 -21.97
C ARG A 50 13.68 -9.44 -20.52
N ILE A 51 12.77 -9.46 -19.56
CA ILE A 51 13.08 -9.63 -18.13
C ILE A 51 13.70 -11.02 -17.88
N GLU A 52 13.21 -12.05 -18.59
CA GLU A 52 13.76 -13.41 -18.52
C GLU A 52 15.13 -13.55 -19.19
N SER A 53 15.39 -12.77 -20.26
CA SER A 53 16.60 -12.85 -21.08
C SER A 53 17.77 -12.01 -20.57
N THR A 54 17.55 -11.05 -19.66
CA THR A 54 18.67 -10.32 -19.04
C THR A 54 19.44 -11.27 -18.11
N PRO A 55 20.78 -11.37 -18.23
CA PRO A 55 21.58 -12.17 -17.32
C PRO A 55 21.41 -11.62 -15.90
N GLN A 56 20.66 -12.36 -15.12
CA GLN A 56 20.46 -12.16 -13.71
C GLN A 56 21.85 -12.08 -13.04
N THR A 57 22.20 -10.95 -12.43
CA THR A 57 22.87 -11.01 -11.13
C THR A 57 22.13 -12.06 -10.30
N PRO A 58 22.80 -13.06 -9.72
CA PRO A 58 22.18 -14.33 -9.37
C PRO A 58 20.94 -14.12 -8.50
N MET A 59 19.75 -14.20 -9.11
CA MET A 59 18.48 -14.33 -8.40
C MET A 59 18.30 -15.79 -8.00
N THR A 60 19.31 -16.36 -7.34
CA THR A 60 19.14 -17.57 -6.56
C THR A 60 18.59 -17.17 -5.21
N ASN A 61 17.26 -17.19 -5.12
CA ASN A 61 16.38 -17.22 -3.94
C ASN A 61 15.27 -16.17 -4.02
N LEU A 62 14.19 -16.51 -4.75
CA LEU A 62 12.85 -15.98 -4.50
C LEU A 62 12.25 -16.47 -3.17
N LYS A 63 13.08 -17.05 -2.28
CA LYS A 63 12.78 -17.21 -0.86
C LYS A 63 13.47 -16.06 -0.12
N GLN A 64 12.69 -15.03 0.21
CA GLN A 64 12.99 -14.06 1.27
C GLN A 64 14.26 -13.20 1.05
N THR A 65 14.27 -12.32 0.05
CA THR A 65 15.27 -11.24 0.04
C THR A 65 14.79 -10.09 0.92
N VAL A 66 14.95 -10.27 2.24
CA VAL A 66 14.94 -9.18 3.20
C VAL A 66 16.27 -8.45 3.07
N ILE A 67 16.28 -7.34 2.33
CA ILE A 67 17.49 -6.51 2.18
C ILE A 67 17.77 -5.86 3.53
N LYS A 68 18.80 -6.36 4.23
CA LYS A 68 19.31 -5.72 5.46
C LYS A 68 19.98 -4.41 5.08
N LEU A 69 19.28 -3.30 5.31
CA LEU A 69 19.86 -1.96 5.15
C LEU A 69 20.71 -1.55 6.36
N SER A 70 20.63 -2.27 7.48
CA SER A 70 21.38 -2.01 8.71
C SER A 70 22.40 -3.11 9.02
N ASN A 71 23.55 -2.74 9.59
CA ASN A 71 24.65 -3.65 9.92
C ASN A 71 24.39 -4.46 11.21
N ARG A 72 23.13 -4.52 11.67
CA ARG A 72 22.72 -5.16 12.92
C ARG A 72 22.25 -6.60 12.67
N PRO A 73 22.60 -7.57 13.54
CA PRO A 73 22.00 -8.90 13.47
C PRO A 73 20.49 -8.82 13.78
N LEU A 74 19.67 -9.29 12.83
CA LEU A 74 18.22 -9.43 13.01
C LEU A 74 17.94 -10.60 13.95
N THR A 75 17.02 -10.39 14.88
CA THR A 75 16.51 -11.43 15.78
C THR A 75 15.50 -12.34 15.06
N VAL A 76 15.30 -13.57 15.57
CA VAL A 76 14.35 -14.55 14.99
C VAL A 76 12.95 -13.94 14.78
N ASN A 77 12.51 -13.09 15.71
CA ASN A 77 11.22 -12.40 15.60
C ASN A 77 11.19 -11.33 14.49
N GLU A 78 12.31 -10.65 14.22
CA GLU A 78 12.44 -9.69 13.12
C GLU A 78 12.50 -10.42 11.78
N THR A 79 13.20 -11.55 11.70
CA THR A 79 13.23 -12.40 10.50
C THR A 79 11.85 -12.97 10.18
N ASN A 80 11.12 -13.48 11.18
CA ASN A 80 9.76 -13.99 10.99
C ASN A 80 8.76 -12.88 10.64
N LEU A 81 8.92 -11.68 11.21
CA LEU A 81 8.14 -10.51 10.85
C LEU A 81 8.39 -10.09 9.40
N LEU A 82 9.65 -10.03 8.97
CA LEU A 82 10.02 -9.64 7.61
C LEU A 82 9.65 -10.72 6.58
N ALA A 83 9.67 -12.00 6.99
CA ALA A 83 9.14 -13.10 6.20
C ALA A 83 7.63 -12.99 5.92
N LYS A 84 6.88 -12.19 6.69
CA LYS A 84 5.45 -11.93 6.47
C LYS A 84 5.18 -10.89 5.37
N GLU A 85 6.19 -10.44 4.61
CA GLU A 85 6.10 -9.73 3.31
C GLU A 85 4.90 -8.76 3.20
N GLY A 86 4.86 -7.73 4.06
CA GLY A 86 3.80 -6.69 4.01
C GLY A 86 2.44 -7.08 4.61
N ASN A 87 2.23 -8.34 5.00
CA ASN A 87 1.01 -8.79 5.69
C ASN A 87 0.98 -8.46 7.19
N PHE A 88 1.96 -7.73 7.72
CA PHE A 88 1.96 -7.25 9.11
C PHE A 88 1.10 -5.99 9.31
N SER A 89 0.00 -5.86 8.55
CA SER A 89 -0.94 -4.74 8.71
C SER A 89 -1.33 -4.65 10.18
N ILE A 90 -1.11 -3.47 10.77
CA ILE A 90 -1.53 -3.14 12.13
C ILE A 90 -3.04 -3.26 12.13
N THR A 91 -3.52 -4.47 12.44
CA THR A 91 -4.93 -4.78 12.42
C THR A 91 -5.56 -3.95 13.52
N LEU A 92 -6.58 -3.18 13.18
CA LEU A 92 -7.41 -2.48 14.15
C LEU A 92 -7.88 -3.52 15.18
N GLN A 93 -7.44 -3.34 16.43
CA GLN A 93 -7.77 -4.26 17.52
C GLN A 93 -9.22 -4.10 18.00
N THR A 94 -9.89 -3.05 17.51
CA THR A 94 -11.27 -2.68 17.79
C THR A 94 -11.97 -2.40 16.47
N THR A 95 -13.16 -2.97 16.27
CA THR A 95 -14.03 -2.50 15.19
C THR A 95 -14.37 -1.04 15.48
N PRO A 96 -14.14 -0.08 14.55
CA PRO A 96 -14.41 1.33 14.78
C PRO A 96 -15.92 1.58 14.72
N THR A 97 -16.63 1.22 15.79
CA THR A 97 -18.09 1.27 15.87
C THR A 97 -18.62 2.69 15.67
N GLU A 98 -17.92 3.68 16.24
CA GLU A 98 -18.29 5.10 16.13
C GLU A 98 -18.18 5.62 14.70
N GLU A 99 -17.10 5.29 13.98
CA GLU A 99 -16.91 5.70 12.59
C GLU A 99 -17.93 5.05 11.66
N ILE A 100 -18.24 3.76 11.89
CA ILE A 100 -19.25 3.04 11.13
C ILE A 100 -20.64 3.65 11.37
N ILE A 101 -20.99 3.97 12.62
CA ILE A 101 -22.27 4.61 12.95
C ILE A 101 -22.35 5.99 12.32
N ALA A 102 -21.30 6.82 12.43
CA ALA A 102 -21.28 8.16 11.84
C ALA A 102 -21.46 8.12 10.32
N ASN A 103 -20.79 7.19 9.62
CA ASN A 103 -20.94 7.02 8.18
C ASN A 103 -22.35 6.55 7.79
N ILE A 104 -22.97 5.70 8.61
CA ILE A 104 -24.33 5.24 8.39
C ILE A 104 -25.32 6.38 8.62
N GLU A 105 -25.18 7.14 9.70
CA GLU A 105 -26.01 8.30 10.03
C GLU A 105 -25.95 9.38 8.94
N ASP A 106 -24.75 9.67 8.42
CA ASP A 106 -24.55 10.58 7.28
C ASP A 106 -25.22 10.05 6.00
N GLY A 107 -25.04 8.76 5.69
CA GLY A 107 -25.62 8.14 4.51
C GLY A 107 -27.14 8.04 4.53
N ILE A 108 -27.76 7.92 5.71
CA ILE A 108 -29.22 7.83 5.86
C ILE A 108 -29.88 9.18 6.10
N GLU A 109 -29.15 10.30 6.22
CA GLU A 109 -29.69 11.61 6.59
C GLU A 109 -30.90 12.04 5.74
N LYS A 110 -30.90 11.70 4.45
CA LYS A 110 -31.95 12.09 3.49
C LYS A 110 -33.15 11.12 3.41
N LEU A 111 -33.14 10.03 4.18
CA LEU A 111 -34.19 9.01 4.14
C LEU A 111 -35.36 9.31 5.10
N PRO A 112 -36.55 8.74 4.85
CA PRO A 112 -37.68 8.80 5.77
C PRO A 112 -37.34 8.21 7.16
N PRO A 113 -37.95 8.71 8.25
CA PRO A 113 -37.65 8.27 9.61
C PRO A 113 -37.88 6.77 9.81
N ASP A 114 -38.90 6.20 9.19
CA ASP A 114 -39.22 4.77 9.28
C ASP A 114 -38.09 3.89 8.72
N VAL A 115 -37.44 4.32 7.63
CA VAL A 115 -36.33 3.58 7.01
C VAL A 115 -35.05 3.77 7.80
N LYS A 116 -34.82 4.97 8.36
CA LYS A 116 -33.68 5.26 9.23
C LYS A 116 -33.65 4.37 10.45
N GLU A 117 -34.79 4.21 11.13
CA GLU A 117 -34.88 3.38 12.33
C GLU A 117 -34.56 1.90 12.05
N VAL A 118 -35.03 1.37 10.91
CA VAL A 118 -34.72 0.01 10.47
C VAL A 118 -33.21 -0.15 10.22
N VAL A 119 -32.58 0.80 9.52
CA VAL A 119 -31.14 0.76 9.21
C VAL A 119 -30.29 0.90 10.47
N CYS A 120 -30.66 1.79 11.39
CA CYS A 120 -29.99 1.93 12.70
C CYS A 120 -30.13 0.66 13.55
N SER A 121 -31.31 0.04 13.56
CA SER A 121 -31.56 -1.19 14.31
C SER A 121 -30.77 -2.38 13.74
N GLU A 122 -30.74 -2.54 12.41
CA GLU A 122 -30.00 -3.61 11.75
C GLU A 122 -28.49 -3.42 11.84
N SER A 123 -27.99 -2.20 11.66
CA SER A 123 -26.56 -1.90 11.83
C SER A 123 -26.10 -2.13 13.27
N ALA A 124 -26.88 -1.71 14.28
CA ALA A 124 -26.61 -2.01 15.69
C ALA A 124 -26.58 -3.53 15.96
N ARG A 125 -27.49 -4.29 15.35
CA ARG A 125 -27.52 -5.76 15.46
C ARG A 125 -26.28 -6.42 14.85
N ILE A 126 -25.82 -5.94 13.70
CA ILE A 126 -24.62 -6.43 13.01
C ILE A 126 -23.37 -6.10 13.83
N LEU A 127 -23.25 -4.85 14.29
CA LEU A 127 -22.11 -4.39 15.10
C LEU A 127 -22.02 -5.14 16.43
N ARG A 128 -23.15 -5.45 17.08
CA ARG A 128 -23.18 -6.30 18.29
C ARG A 128 -22.69 -7.73 18.06
N LYS A 129 -22.84 -8.27 16.85
CA LYS A 129 -22.40 -9.63 16.50
C LYS A 129 -21.00 -9.69 15.89
N ALA A 130 -20.46 -8.56 15.45
CA ALA A 130 -19.15 -8.47 14.83
C ALA A 130 -18.06 -8.83 15.85
N LYS A 131 -17.16 -9.75 15.48
CA LYS A 131 -15.97 -10.08 16.28
C LYS A 131 -14.77 -9.34 15.70
N PRO A 132 -13.87 -8.79 16.54
CA PRO A 132 -12.66 -8.16 16.05
C PRO A 132 -11.82 -9.18 15.27
N PRO A 133 -11.14 -8.76 14.20
CA PRO A 133 -10.23 -9.64 13.46
C PRO A 133 -9.13 -10.18 14.37
N LYS A 134 -8.75 -11.44 14.18
CA LYS A 134 -7.64 -12.03 14.92
C LYS A 134 -6.33 -11.38 14.48
N SER A 135 -5.59 -10.80 15.43
CA SER A 135 -4.25 -10.24 15.21
C SER A 135 -3.32 -11.30 14.64
N ASN A 136 -2.76 -11.07 13.46
CA ASN A 136 -1.79 -11.95 12.80
C ASN A 136 -0.32 -11.71 13.24
N ILE A 137 -0.12 -10.80 14.19
CA ILE A 137 1.19 -10.44 14.77
C ILE A 137 1.24 -10.81 16.25
N SER A 138 2.29 -11.54 16.64
CA SER A 138 2.62 -11.92 18.02
C SER A 138 3.16 -10.74 18.84
N ARG A 139 3.09 -10.80 20.18
CA ARG A 139 3.66 -9.79 21.08
C ARG A 139 5.18 -9.58 20.83
N GLY A 140 5.92 -10.65 20.53
CA GLY A 140 7.34 -10.58 20.23
C GLY A 140 7.64 -9.84 18.92
N GLU A 141 6.77 -10.00 17.92
CA GLU A 141 6.84 -9.32 16.63
C GLU A 141 6.42 -7.85 16.75
N LYS A 142 5.41 -7.51 17.59
CA LYS A 142 5.06 -6.12 17.90
C LYS A 142 6.24 -5.36 18.55
N ALA A 143 6.99 -6.03 19.43
CA ALA A 143 8.20 -5.46 20.03
C ALA A 143 9.36 -5.36 19.02
N ALA A 144 9.42 -6.24 18.01
CA ALA A 144 10.35 -6.14 16.90
C ALA A 144 10.04 -4.91 16.03
N ILE A 145 8.77 -4.69 15.66
CA ILE A 145 8.33 -3.49 14.89
C ILE A 145 8.78 -2.20 15.59
N ARG A 146 8.48 -2.06 16.90
CA ARG A 146 8.86 -0.85 17.66
C ARG A 146 10.37 -0.63 17.69
N ARG A 147 11.15 -1.70 17.82
CA ARG A 147 12.62 -1.62 17.82
C ARG A 147 13.18 -1.22 16.46
N MET A 148 12.60 -1.76 15.38
CA MET A 148 13.00 -1.39 14.01
C MET A 148 12.67 0.07 13.69
N GLN A 149 11.50 0.55 14.12
CA GLN A 149 11.09 1.96 13.96
C GLN A 149 11.98 2.95 14.71
N GLN A 150 12.53 2.58 15.87
CA GLN A 150 13.44 3.42 16.65
C GLN A 150 14.88 3.44 16.11
N SER A 151 15.23 2.48 15.25
CA SER A 151 16.57 2.35 14.67
C SER A 151 16.70 2.89 13.24
N SER A 152 15.64 3.50 12.71
CA SER A 152 15.59 4.15 11.39
C SER A 152 15.60 5.67 11.54
#